data_AF-A0A524IMR3-F1
#
_entry.id   AF-A0A524IMR3-F1
#
_cell.length_a   1.000
_cell.length_b   1.000
_cell.length_c   1.000
_cell.angle_alpha   90.00
_cell.angle_beta   90.00
_cell.angle_gamma   90.00
#
_symmetry.space_group_name_H-M   'P 1'
#
loop_
_entity.id
_entity.type
_entity.pdbx_description
1 polymer ?
#
loop_
_entity_poly.entity_id
_entity_poly.type
_entity_poly.pdbx_seq_one_letter_code
_entity_poly.pdbx_strand_id
1 'polypeptide(L)' 'ETIQELQDKHIPITDGPTQSSSGSRFIFIDAPDGYEIELIQRASGVAIV' A
#
# COMPACT_ATOMS: atom_id res chain seq x y z
N GLU A 1 4.53 5.68 10.36
CA GLU A 1 3.43 4.82 9.85
C GLU A 1 3.28 5.11 8.37
N THR A 2 3.32 4.12 7.46
CA THR A 2 3.47 4.37 6.01
C THR A 2 2.40 5.30 5.44
N ILE A 3 1.14 5.14 5.85
CA ILE A 3 0.03 5.98 5.40
C ILE A 3 0.26 7.45 5.80
N GLN A 4 0.72 7.70 7.03
CA GLN A 4 1.03 9.05 7.49
C GLN A 4 2.18 9.67 6.70
N GLU A 5 3.22 8.89 6.41
CA GLU A 5 4.34 9.37 5.59
C GLU A 5 3.90 9.75 4.16
N LEU A 6 2.98 8.98 3.56
CA LEU A 6 2.41 9.30 2.25
C LEU A 6 1.60 10.61 2.29
N GLN A 7 0.80 10.81 3.35
CA GLN A 7 0.04 12.03 3.56
C GLN A 7 0.96 13.25 3.71
N ASP A 8 2.02 13.16 4.52
CA ASP A 8 3.00 14.23 4.71
C ASP A 8 3.72 14.60 3.40
N LYS A 9 3.94 13.61 2.53
CA LYS A 9 4.54 13.78 1.19
C LYS A 9 3.54 14.20 0.12
N HIS A 10 2.26 14.40 0.47
CA HIS A 10 1.18 14.72 -0.47
C HIS A 10 1.03 13.68 -1.58
N ILE A 11 1.26 12.40 -1.26
CA ILE A 11 1.03 11.27 -2.15
C ILE A 11 -0.38 10.74 -1.88
N PRO A 12 -1.32 10.89 -2.82
CA PRO A 12 -2.70 10.46 -2.61
C PRO A 12 -2.81 8.94 -2.62
N ILE A 13 -3.58 8.42 -1.67
CA ILE A 13 -4.05 7.03 -1.68
C ILE A 13 -5.31 6.99 -2.53
N THR A 14 -5.29 6.18 -3.58
CA THR A 14 -6.38 6.05 -4.53
C THR A 14 -7.39 4.98 -4.11
N ASP A 15 -6.91 3.93 -3.44
CA ASP A 15 -7.75 2.86 -2.88
C ASP A 15 -7.11 2.21 -1.63
N GLY A 16 -7.95 1.62 -0.77
CA GLY A 16 -7.62 1.02 0.51
C GLY A 16 -7.75 1.99 1.70
N PRO A 17 -7.29 1.59 2.91
CA PRO A 17 -6.60 0.33 3.23
C PRO A 17 -7.52 -0.89 3.22
N THR A 18 -7.10 -1.93 2.49
CA THR A 18 -7.83 -3.21 2.39
C THR A 18 -7.06 -4.30 3.11
N GLN A 19 -7.79 -5.17 3.81
CA GLN A 19 -7.24 -6.36 4.45
C GLN A 19 -7.68 -7.61 3.70
N SER A 20 -6.73 -8.45 3.29
CA SER A 20 -7.00 -9.73 2.65
C SER A 20 -7.37 -10.80 3.68
N SER A 21 -8.08 -11.84 3.24
CA SER A 21 -8.36 -13.04 4.05
C SER A 21 -7.09 -13.78 4.49
N SER A 22 -5.98 -13.62 3.75
CA SER A 22 -4.66 -14.14 4.09
C SER A 22 -3.88 -13.28 5.11
N GLY A 23 -4.48 -12.19 5.61
CA GLY A 23 -3.91 -11.34 6.64
C GLY A 23 -2.94 -10.27 6.15
N SER A 24 -2.78 -10.12 4.83
CA SER A 24 -2.02 -9.00 4.27
C SER A 24 -2.87 -7.73 4.25
N ARG A 25 -2.24 -6.57 4.29
CA ARG A 25 -2.88 -5.26 4.18
C ARG A 25 -2.27 -4.52 3.00
N PHE A 26 -3.08 -3.85 2.19
CA PHE A 26 -2.57 -3.11 1.05
C PHE A 26 -3.36 -1.83 0.76
N ILE A 27 -2.72 -0.92 0.02
CA ILE A 27 -3.25 0.34 -0.52
C ILE A 27 -2.74 0.53 -1.95
N PHE A 28 -3.45 1.35 -2.73
CA PHE A 28 -3.01 1.81 -4.04
C PHE A 28 -2.70 3.31 -4.00
N ILE A 29 -1.69 3.73 -4.76
CA ILE A 29 -1.33 5.13 -4.99
C ILE A 29 -1.05 5.34 -6.48
N ASP A 30 -1.24 6.56 -6.96
CA ASP A 30 -0.82 6.96 -8.30
C ASP A 30 0.62 7.49 -8.27
N ALA A 31 1.45 7.00 -9.19
CA ALA A 31 2.75 7.55 -9.49
C ALA A 31 2.60 8.78 -10.43
N PRO A 32 3.55 9.74 -10.39
CA PRO A 32 3.48 10.96 -11.22
C PRO A 32 3.47 10.70 -12.74
N ASP A 33 3.95 9.54 -13.17
CA ASP A 33 3.98 9.08 -14.56
C ASP A 33 2.71 8.33 -14.99
N GLY A 34 1.70 8.25 -14.11
CA GLY A 34 0.39 7.68 -14.40
C GLY A 34 0.30 6.16 -14.18
N TYR A 35 1.33 5.53 -13.61
CA TYR A 35 1.23 4.14 -13.16
C TYR A 35 0.62 4.04 -11.77
N GLU A 36 -0.11 2.95 -11.53
CA GLU A 36 -0.61 2.62 -10.20
C GLU A 36 0.42 1.75 -9.45
N ILE A 37 0.62 2.04 -8.17
CA ILE A 37 1.52 1.29 -7.28
C ILE A 37 0.68 0.65 -6.17
N GLU A 38 0.78 -0.67 -6.04
CA GLU A 38 0.22 -1.42 -4.91
C GLU A 38 1.27 -1.54 -3.79
N LEU A 39 0.99 -0.97 -2.62
CA LEU A 39 1.82 -1.13 -1.42
C LEU A 39 1.24 -2.21 -0.53
N ILE A 40 1.94 -3.34 -0.42
CA ILE A 40 1.49 -4.50 0.34
C ILE A 40 2.33 -4.69 1.61
N GLN A 41 1.67 -4.60 2.76
CA GLN A 41 2.15 -5.18 4.01
C GLN A 41 1.75 -6.66 4.05
N ARG A 42 2.72 -7.54 3.87
CA ARG A 42 2.51 -9.00 3.93
C ARG A 42 2.25 -9.46 5.36
N ALA A 43 1.44 -10.51 5.49
CA ALA A 43 1.29 -11.22 6.76
C ALA A 43 2.64 -11.78 7.23
N SER A 44 2.82 -11.85 8.55
CA SER A 44 4.03 -12.43 9.16
C SER A 44 4.24 -13.88 8.72
N GLY A 45 5.47 -14.24 8.37
CA GLY A 45 5.83 -15.61 7.97
C GLY A 45 5.60 -15.95 6.49
N VAL A 46 5.19 -14.99 5.66
CA VAL A 46 5.14 -15.15 4.21
C VAL A 46 6.57 -15.04 3.63
N ALA A 47 7.03 -16.07 2.93
CA ALA A 47 8.28 -16.01 2.19
C ALA A 47 8.18 -14.96 1.07
N ILE A 48 9.09 -13.99 1.09
CA ILE A 48 9.25 -13.02 -0.01
C ILE A 48 10.28 -13.62 -0.96
N VAL A 49 9.86 -13.85 -2.21
CA VAL A 49 10.70 -14.37 -3.30
C VAL A 49 11.08 -13.26 -4.26
#